data_AF-A0A7Z9XFC4-F1
#
_entry.id   AF-A0A7Z9XFC4-F1
#
_cell.length_a   1.000
_cell.length_b   1.000
_cell.length_c   1.000
_cell.angle_alpha   90.00
_cell.angle_beta   90.00
_cell.angle_gamma   90.00
#
_symmetry.space_group_name_H-M   'P 1'
#
loop_
_entity.id
_entity.type
_entity.pdbx_description
1 polymer ?
#
loop_
_entity_poly.entity_id
_entity_poly.type
_entity_poly.pdbx_seq_one_letter_code
_entity_poly.pdbx_strand_id
1 'polypeptide(L)'
;MVRIRHIIIALFIVGIGAVAFFVFFQSEESKVKKQFRFLSGKVSKEPREKKLAMAVKAKQLQTLFAENCGLSVPSYAISGDYTPRDVSDLALAAFSQYSKISLKFYDMNIEVTENGIARVLVTA
;
A
#
# COMPACT_ATOMS: atom_id res chain seq x y z
N MET A 1 -20.33 -25.69 -39.11
CA MET A 1 -21.11 -24.83 -38.19
C MET A 1 -20.60 -25.04 -36.77
N VAL A 2 -19.77 -24.12 -36.26
CA VAL A 2 -19.30 -24.19 -34.87
C VAL A 2 -20.51 -23.89 -33.99
N ARG A 3 -20.99 -24.86 -33.20
CA ARG A 3 -22.12 -24.65 -32.29
C ARG A 3 -21.71 -23.54 -31.31
N ILE A 4 -22.54 -22.50 -31.19
CA ILE A 4 -22.36 -21.32 -30.31
C ILE A 4 -21.83 -21.69 -28.91
N ARG A 5 -22.25 -22.85 -28.39
CA ARG A 5 -21.78 -23.41 -27.12
C ARG A 5 -20.25 -23.57 -27.03
N HIS A 6 -19.56 -23.88 -28.12
CA HIS A 6 -18.10 -24.05 -28.15
C HIS A 6 -17.38 -22.70 -28.19
N ILE A 7 -17.99 -21.69 -28.83
CA ILE A 7 -17.47 -20.31 -28.82
C ILE A 7 -17.52 -19.73 -27.41
N ILE A 8 -18.60 -19.96 -26.67
CA ILE A 8 -18.75 -19.50 -25.28
C ILE A 8 -17.69 -20.15 -24.37
N ILE A 9 -17.44 -21.46 -24.51
CA ILE A 9 -16.43 -22.16 -23.71
C ILE A 9 -15.01 -21.66 -24.05
N ALA A 10 -14.71 -21.47 -25.34
CA ALA A 10 -13.42 -20.93 -25.76
C ALA A 10 -13.19 -19.51 -25.21
N LEU A 11 -14.22 -18.65 -25.24
CA LEU A 11 -14.16 -17.31 -24.65
C LEU A 11 -13.89 -17.36 -23.15
N PHE A 12 -14.52 -18.30 -22.44
CA PHE A 12 -14.36 -18.46 -20.99
C PHE A 12 -12.94 -18.91 -20.63
N ILE A 13 -12.37 -19.85 -21.38
CA ILE A 13 -11.00 -20.33 -21.19
C ILE A 13 -9.98 -19.21 -21.45
N VAL A 14 -10.17 -18.43 -22.52
CA VAL A 14 -9.33 -17.26 -22.82
C VAL A 14 -9.46 -16.19 -21.74
N GLY A 15 -10.68 -15.94 -21.25
CA GLY A 15 -10.94 -14.99 -20.17
C GLY A 15 -10.24 -15.38 -18.86
N ILE A 16 -10.36 -16.65 -18.45
CA ILE A 16 -9.67 -17.16 -17.25
C ILE A 16 -8.15 -17.09 -17.43
N GLY A 17 -7.64 -17.48 -18.61
CA GLY A 17 -6.20 -17.42 -18.91
C GLY A 17 -5.65 -16.00 -18.86
N ALA A 18 -6.39 -15.02 -19.39
CA ALA A 18 -6.01 -13.61 -19.33
C ALA A 18 -5.98 -13.08 -17.88
N VAL A 19 -7.01 -13.40 -17.08
CA VAL A 19 -7.05 -12.99 -15.66
C VAL A 19 -5.91 -13.62 -14.87
N ALA A 20 -5.66 -14.92 -15.07
CA ALA A 20 -4.55 -15.61 -14.43
C ALA A 20 -3.21 -14.98 -14.82
N PHE A 21 -2.99 -14.70 -16.12
CA PHE A 21 -1.78 -14.01 -16.58
C PHE A 21 -1.60 -12.67 -15.89
N PHE A 22 -2.62 -11.80 -15.83
CA PHE A 22 -2.50 -10.50 -15.14
C PHE A 22 -2.27 -10.59 -13.63
N VAL A 23 -2.75 -11.66 -12.98
CA VAL A 23 -2.54 -11.88 -11.55
C VAL A 23 -1.14 -12.43 -11.27
N PHE A 24 -0.67 -13.39 -12.07
CA PHE A 24 0.63 -14.03 -11.88
C PHE A 24 1.81 -13.21 -12.45
N PHE A 25 1.60 -12.40 -13.49
CA PHE A 25 2.62 -11.52 -14.09
C PHE A 25 2.66 -10.10 -13.49
N GLN A 26 1.99 -9.86 -12.36
CA GLN A 26 2.22 -8.61 -11.62
C GLN A 26 3.69 -8.55 -11.19
N SER A 27 4.46 -7.71 -11.88
CA SER A 27 5.85 -7.39 -11.50
C SER A 27 5.91 -7.01 -10.02
N GLU A 28 6.95 -7.46 -9.33
CA GLU A 28 7.21 -7.12 -7.92
C GLU A 28 7.15 -5.60 -7.70
N GLU A 29 7.59 -4.80 -8.67
CA GLU A 29 7.44 -3.34 -8.63
C GLU A 29 6.00 -2.88 -8.52
N SER A 30 5.06 -3.55 -9.20
CA SER A 30 3.63 -3.23 -9.16
C SER A 30 3.06 -3.50 -7.77
N LYS A 31 3.50 -4.58 -7.11
CA LYS A 31 3.11 -4.89 -5.73
C LYS A 31 3.62 -3.82 -4.77
N VAL A 32 4.89 -3.41 -4.90
CA VAL A 32 5.47 -2.31 -4.12
C VAL A 32 4.70 -1.00 -4.34
N LYS A 33 4.46 -0.61 -5.60
CA LYS A 33 3.66 0.59 -5.95
C LYS A 33 2.26 0.57 -5.32
N LYS A 34 1.62 -0.60 -5.27
CA LYS A 34 0.32 -0.77 -4.60
C LYS A 34 0.40 -0.52 -3.11
N GLN A 35 1.44 -1.00 -2.43
CA GLN A 35 1.63 -0.76 -1.00
C GLN A 35 1.84 0.73 -0.70
N PHE A 36 2.65 1.43 -1.49
CA PHE A 36 2.82 2.88 -1.35
C PHE A 36 1.53 3.66 -1.63
N ARG A 37 0.74 3.25 -2.63
CA ARG A 37 -0.58 3.86 -2.88
C ARG A 37 -1.56 3.61 -1.74
N PHE A 38 -1.52 2.43 -1.14
CA PHE A 38 -2.34 2.11 0.02
C PHE A 38 -1.90 2.96 1.22
N LEU A 39 -0.60 3.07 1.48
CA LEU A 39 -0.02 3.91 2.52
C LEU A 39 -0.48 5.37 2.38
N SER A 40 -0.29 5.98 1.20
CA SER A 40 -0.69 7.37 0.97
C SER A 40 -2.18 7.58 1.15
N GLY A 41 -3.01 6.62 0.71
CA GLY A 41 -4.46 6.66 0.88
C GLY A 41 -4.93 6.55 2.34
N LYS A 42 -4.22 5.77 3.17
CA LYS A 42 -4.57 5.61 4.59
C LYS A 42 -4.06 6.75 5.46
N VAL A 43 -2.89 7.31 5.14
CA VAL A 43 -2.33 8.49 5.85
C VAL A 43 -3.06 9.77 5.48
N SER A 44 -3.62 9.86 4.26
CA SER A 44 -4.35 11.06 3.85
C SER A 44 -5.63 11.24 4.68
N LYS A 45 -5.84 12.47 5.16
CA LYS A 45 -6.98 12.90 5.98
C LYS A 45 -7.58 14.16 5.37
N GLU A 46 -8.91 14.17 5.25
CA GLU A 46 -9.66 15.37 4.87
C GLU A 46 -10.27 16.07 6.09
N PRO A 47 -10.58 17.38 5.99
CA PRO A 47 -11.28 18.10 7.04
C PRO A 47 -12.60 17.42 7.42
N ARG A 48 -12.91 17.42 8.73
CA ARG A 48 -14.15 16.87 9.30
C ARG A 48 -14.32 15.35 9.15
N GLU A 49 -13.24 14.61 8.90
CA GLU A 49 -13.28 13.15 8.95
C GLU A 49 -13.68 12.66 10.36
N LYS A 50 -14.60 11.68 10.42
CA LYS A 50 -15.14 11.17 11.69
C LYS A 50 -14.04 10.48 12.51
N LYS A 51 -14.04 10.65 13.84
CA LYS A 51 -13.07 10.01 14.75
C LYS A 51 -12.94 8.50 14.54
N LEU A 52 -14.06 7.80 14.36
CA LEU A 52 -14.07 6.36 14.11
C LEU A 52 -13.38 6.00 12.77
N ALA A 53 -13.57 6.81 11.73
CA ALA A 53 -12.91 6.59 10.44
C ALA A 53 -11.39 6.77 10.54
N MET A 54 -10.94 7.78 11.31
CA MET A 54 -9.51 7.98 11.60
C MET A 54 -8.91 6.79 12.37
N ALA A 55 -9.62 6.26 13.37
CA ALA A 55 -9.18 5.09 14.13
C ALA A 55 -9.08 3.83 13.24
N VAL A 56 -10.05 3.63 12.34
CA VAL A 56 -10.00 2.52 11.36
C VAL A 56 -8.82 2.67 10.40
N LYS A 57 -8.56 3.87 9.88
CA LYS A 57 -7.39 4.15 9.03
C LYS A 57 -6.08 3.87 9.77
N ALA A 58 -5.95 4.36 11.01
CA ALA A 58 -4.77 4.13 11.84
C ALA A 58 -4.55 2.64 12.08
N LYS A 59 -5.60 1.87 12.37
CA LYS A 59 -5.49 0.41 12.53
C LYS A 59 -5.10 -0.28 11.22
N GLN A 60 -5.61 0.18 10.08
CA GLN A 60 -5.24 -0.35 8.77
C GLN A 60 -3.79 -0.08 8.38
N LEU A 61 -3.14 0.94 8.94
CA LEU A 61 -1.71 1.17 8.70
C LEU A 61 -0.85 0.05 9.30
N GLN A 62 -1.30 -0.60 10.38
CA GLN A 62 -0.57 -1.71 11.02
C GLN A 62 -0.24 -2.83 10.04
N THR A 63 -1.09 -3.08 9.04
CA THR A 63 -0.89 -4.17 8.08
C THR A 63 0.22 -3.91 7.07
N LEU A 64 0.83 -2.73 7.07
CA LEU A 64 1.90 -2.34 6.15
C LEU A 64 3.30 -2.50 6.73
N PHE A 65 3.39 -2.67 8.05
CA PHE A 65 4.67 -2.70 8.76
C PHE A 65 4.93 -4.11 9.28
N ALA A 66 6.19 -4.55 9.21
CA ALA A 66 6.65 -5.77 9.85
C ALA A 66 6.61 -5.63 11.38
N GLU A 67 6.64 -6.74 12.11
CA GLU A 67 6.64 -6.74 13.58
C GLU A 67 7.77 -5.90 14.18
N ASN A 68 8.94 -5.89 13.52
CA ASN A 68 10.06 -5.04 13.85
C ASN A 68 10.40 -4.18 12.64
N CYS A 69 10.13 -2.87 12.73
CA CYS A 69 10.41 -1.91 11.69
C CYS A 69 11.24 -0.76 12.23
N GLY A 70 12.44 -0.56 11.67
CA GLY A 70 13.24 0.62 11.95
C GLY A 70 12.65 1.85 11.25
N LEU A 71 12.35 2.90 12.01
CA LEU A 71 11.94 4.19 11.47
C LEU A 71 12.98 5.23 11.85
N SER A 72 13.42 6.03 10.86
CA SER A 72 14.31 7.17 11.11
C SER A 72 13.80 8.38 10.34
N VAL A 73 13.42 9.42 11.09
CA VAL A 73 13.04 10.74 10.61
C VAL A 73 13.83 11.78 11.40
N PRO A 74 15.07 12.10 10.98
CA PRO A 74 15.98 12.95 11.74
C PRO A 74 15.41 14.34 12.04
N SER A 75 14.61 14.90 11.12
CA SER A 75 13.98 16.23 11.27
C SER A 75 12.98 16.32 12.43
N TYR A 76 12.47 15.19 12.92
CA TYR A 76 11.49 15.14 14.01
C TYR A 76 12.02 14.37 15.23
N ALA A 77 13.33 14.09 15.28
CA ALA A 77 13.96 13.27 16.34
C ALA A 77 13.28 11.90 16.55
N ILE A 78 12.65 11.37 15.51
CA ILE A 78 12.06 10.03 15.51
C ILE A 78 13.15 9.10 15.00
N SER A 79 13.69 8.23 15.85
CA SER A 79 14.59 7.16 15.44
C SER A 79 14.51 6.01 16.41
N GLY A 80 14.30 4.80 15.90
CA GLY A 80 14.20 3.59 16.72
C GLY A 80 13.47 2.46 16.01
N ASP A 81 13.28 1.37 16.73
CA ASP A 81 12.46 0.25 16.32
C ASP A 81 11.01 0.47 16.76
N TYR A 82 10.10 0.22 15.83
CA TYR A 82 8.67 0.40 16.02
C TYR A 82 7.94 -0.90 15.68
N THR A 83 6.98 -1.23 16.53
CA THR A 83 5.98 -2.25 16.21
C THR A 83 4.89 -1.64 15.32
N PRO A 84 4.11 -2.47 14.61
CA PRO A 84 2.95 -1.99 13.86
C PRO A 84 1.97 -1.18 14.73
N ARG A 85 1.81 -1.55 16.01
CA ARG A 85 0.97 -0.83 16.96
C ARG A 85 1.50 0.58 17.22
N ASP A 86 2.80 0.74 17.43
CA ASP A 86 3.41 2.04 17.68
C ASP A 86 3.20 2.99 16.48
N VAL A 87 3.33 2.48 15.25
CA VAL A 87 3.06 3.26 14.03
C VAL A 87 1.59 3.69 13.96
N SER A 88 0.67 2.81 14.39
CA SER A 88 -0.77 3.12 14.47
C SER A 88 -1.06 4.25 15.43
N ASP A 89 -0.44 4.21 16.61
CA ASP A 89 -0.64 5.19 17.68
C ASP A 89 -0.06 6.55 17.26
N LEU A 90 1.12 6.55 16.61
CA LEU A 90 1.69 7.75 15.99
C LEU A 90 0.78 8.34 14.91
N ALA A 91 0.21 7.50 14.03
CA ALA A 91 -0.71 7.96 13.00
C ALA A 91 -1.99 8.55 13.61
N LEU A 92 -2.53 7.93 14.66
CA LEU A 92 -3.71 8.42 15.36
C LEU A 92 -3.44 9.77 16.04
N ALA A 93 -2.27 9.93 16.66
CA ALA A 93 -1.82 11.20 17.22
C ALA A 93 -1.77 12.29 16.14
N ALA A 94 -1.13 12.02 14.99
CA ALA A 94 -1.08 12.94 13.86
C ALA A 94 -2.49 13.29 13.34
N PHE A 95 -3.39 12.30 13.21
CA PHE A 95 -4.77 12.54 12.81
C PHE A 95 -5.54 13.41 13.81
N SER A 96 -5.22 13.38 15.09
CA SER A 96 -5.86 14.28 16.07
C SER A 96 -5.35 15.71 15.98
N GLN A 97 -4.07 15.88 15.63
CA GLN A 97 -3.38 17.16 15.59
C GLN A 97 -3.69 17.98 14.33
N TYR A 98 -3.74 17.33 13.16
CA TYR A 98 -3.87 18.02 11.88
C TYR A 98 -5.29 17.97 11.33
N SER A 99 -5.80 19.10 10.83
CA SER A 99 -7.12 19.17 10.20
C SER A 99 -7.16 18.50 8.82
N LYS A 100 -6.02 18.50 8.11
CA LYS A 100 -5.82 17.89 6.80
C LYS A 100 -4.41 17.29 6.71
N ILE A 101 -4.29 16.11 6.12
CA ILE A 101 -3.02 15.45 5.82
C ILE A 101 -3.08 14.96 4.38
N SER A 102 -2.04 15.24 3.60
CA SER A 102 -1.88 14.69 2.26
C SER A 102 -0.47 14.17 2.10
N LEU A 103 -0.35 12.92 1.65
CA LEU A 103 0.91 12.28 1.35
C LEU A 103 0.89 11.86 -0.12
N LYS A 104 1.93 12.21 -0.87
CA LYS A 104 2.09 11.81 -2.27
C LYS A 104 3.53 11.38 -2.48
N PHE A 105 3.72 10.29 -3.21
CA PHE A 105 5.03 9.80 -3.56
C PHE A 105 5.32 10.14 -5.02
N TYR A 106 6.47 10.76 -5.25
CA TYR A 106 6.99 11.15 -6.55
C TYR A 106 8.33 10.44 -6.80
N ASP A 107 8.75 10.41 -8.07
CA ASP A 107 10.07 9.93 -8.50
C ASP A 107 10.45 8.55 -7.94
N MET A 108 9.46 7.65 -7.88
CA MET A 108 9.62 6.34 -7.26
C MET A 108 10.57 5.45 -8.07
N ASN A 109 11.77 5.26 -7.55
CA ASN A 109 12.73 4.28 -8.04
C ASN A 109 12.65 3.01 -7.17
N ILE A 110 12.44 1.85 -7.81
CA ILE A 110 12.26 0.56 -7.13
C ILE A 110 13.33 -0.40 -7.62
N GLU A 111 14.19 -0.83 -6.71
CA GLU A 111 15.20 -1.83 -6.96
C GLU A 111 14.81 -3.10 -6.21
N VAL A 112 14.33 -4.11 -6.95
CA VAL A 112 13.97 -5.40 -6.39
C VAL A 112 15.20 -6.31 -6.40
N THR A 113 15.61 -6.79 -5.24
CA THR A 113 16.68 -7.78 -5.09
C THR A 113 16.14 -9.20 -5.22
N GLU A 114 17.01 -10.16 -5.54
CA GLU A 114 16.65 -11.57 -5.80
C GLU A 114 15.90 -12.24 -4.63
N ASN A 115 16.07 -11.73 -3.41
CA ASN A 115 15.43 -12.27 -2.20
C ASN A 115 13.99 -11.77 -1.98
N GLY A 116 13.38 -11.09 -2.98
CA GLY A 116 12.05 -10.50 -2.86
C GLY A 116 12.00 -9.25 -1.97
N ILE A 117 13.16 -8.67 -1.65
CA ILE A 117 13.27 -7.42 -0.91
C ILE A 117 13.39 -6.28 -1.92
N ALA A 118 12.56 -5.26 -1.79
CA ALA A 118 12.63 -4.07 -2.61
C ALA A 118 13.22 -2.89 -1.83
N ARG A 119 14.22 -2.23 -2.41
CA ARG A 119 14.66 -0.90 -1.98
C ARG A 119 13.90 0.13 -2.78
N VAL A 120 13.30 1.10 -2.09
CA VAL A 120 12.49 2.13 -2.72
C VAL A 120 13.03 3.50 -2.35
N LEU A 121 13.36 4.31 -3.36
CA LEU A 121 13.68 5.72 -3.21
C LEU A 121 12.50 6.53 -3.74
N VAL A 122 12.05 7.51 -2.95
CA VAL A 122 10.93 8.40 -3.30
C VAL A 122 11.20 9.83 -2.83
N THR A 123 10.54 10.77 -3.50
CA THR A 123 10.31 12.12 -2.97
C THR A 123 8.88 12.16 -2.40
N ALA A 124 8.70 12.63 -1.16
CA ALA A 124 7.43 12.56 -0.43
C ALA A 124 7.00 13.91 0.16
#